data_AF-A0A662EFX0-F1
#
_entry.id   AF-A0A662EFX0-F1
#
_cell.length_a   1.000
_cell.length_b   1.000
_cell.length_c   1.000
_cell.angle_alpha   90.00
_cell.angle_beta   90.00
_cell.angle_gamma   90.00
#
_symmetry.space_group_name_H-M   'P 1'
#
loop_
_entity.id
_entity.type
_entity.pdbx_description
1 polymer ?
#
loop_
_entity_poly.entity_id
_entity_poly.type
_entity_poly.pdbx_seq_one_letter_code
_entity_poly.pdbx_strand_id
1 'polypeptide(L)'
;MRGLLAAALWLAMAVMGAAQVVINEVAWGGTGASPYYEWIELYNASDEPVDLTGWVLAWEGASIPLGEKSGDTMVLRSHVIPPHGYFLLERTSDDTVVGREADLIYNGALSNRGE
;
A
#
# COMPACT_ATOMS: atom_id res chain seq x y z
N MET A 1 25.21 0.11 55.11
CA MET A 1 24.72 1.09 54.11
C MET A 1 24.00 0.30 53.03
N ARG A 2 22.67 0.42 52.96
CA ARG A 2 21.82 -0.32 52.00
C ARG A 2 21.67 0.55 50.74
N GLY A 3 22.35 0.18 49.66
CA GLY A 3 22.13 0.79 48.35
C GLY A 3 21.04 0.04 47.62
N LEU A 4 19.84 0.62 47.52
CA LEU A 4 18.79 0.15 46.62
C LEU A 4 19.01 0.83 45.26
N LEU A 5 19.42 0.04 44.26
CA LEU A 5 19.40 0.47 42.87
C LEU A 5 17.95 0.39 42.38
N ALA A 6 17.39 1.55 42.03
CA ALA A 6 16.09 1.62 41.38
C ALA A 6 16.24 1.20 39.91
N ALA A 7 15.64 0.07 39.53
CA ALA A 7 15.47 -0.29 38.13
C ALA A 7 14.28 0.52 37.58
N ALA A 8 14.56 1.49 36.71
CA ALA A 8 13.52 2.17 35.94
C ALA A 8 13.01 1.20 34.87
N LEU A 9 11.80 0.68 35.08
CA LEU A 9 11.08 -0.13 34.11
C LEU A 9 10.50 0.82 33.06
N TRP A 10 11.11 0.89 31.88
CA TRP A 10 10.51 1.57 30.73
C TRP A 10 9.34 0.73 30.23
N LEU A 11 8.13 1.17 30.55
CA LEU A 11 6.93 0.62 29.94
C LEU A 11 6.90 1.10 28.48
N ALA A 12 7.26 0.22 27.55
CA ALA A 12 6.90 0.43 26.16
C ALA A 12 5.36 0.36 26.08
N MET A 13 4.72 1.51 25.89
CA MET A 13 3.32 1.49 25.47
C MET A 13 3.28 0.89 24.08
N ALA A 14 2.81 -0.35 23.99
CA ALA A 14 2.37 -0.90 22.72
C ALA A 14 1.19 -0.03 22.25
N VAL A 15 1.45 0.88 21.32
CA VAL A 15 0.37 1.45 20.52
C VAL A 15 -0.19 0.26 19.73
N MET A 16 -1.37 -0.21 20.11
CA MET A 16 -2.14 -1.07 19.21
C MET A 16 -2.45 -0.22 17.98
N GLY A 17 -1.64 -0.36 16.93
CA GLY A 17 -1.87 0.31 15.68
C GLY A 17 -3.19 -0.19 15.11
N ALA A 18 -4.21 0.68 15.06
CA ALA A 18 -5.21 0.58 14.01
C ALA A 18 -4.47 0.49 12.66
N ALA A 19 -4.99 -0.27 11.69
CA ALA A 19 -4.34 -0.44 10.39
C ALA A 19 -3.92 0.93 9.83
N GLN A 20 -2.61 1.20 9.81
CA GLN A 20 -2.06 2.51 9.45
C GLN A 20 -2.25 2.79 7.97
N VAL A 21 -2.28 1.74 7.14
CA VAL A 21 -2.56 1.81 5.72
C VAL A 21 -3.83 1.03 5.43
N VAL A 22 -4.76 1.67 4.71
CA VAL A 22 -6.03 1.08 4.30
C VAL A 22 -6.18 1.12 2.78
N ILE A 23 -6.98 0.22 2.22
CA ILE A 23 -7.46 0.36 0.84
C ILE A 23 -8.51 1.47 0.85
N ASN A 24 -8.22 2.59 0.20
CA ASN A 24 -9.10 3.75 0.13
C ASN A 24 -10.13 3.59 -0.99
N GLU A 25 -9.67 3.30 -2.20
CA GLU A 25 -10.50 3.19 -3.39
C GLU A 25 -10.03 2.04 -4.29
N VAL A 26 -10.98 1.45 -5.02
CA VAL A 26 -10.73 0.36 -5.97
C VAL A 26 -11.63 0.53 -7.19
N ALA A 27 -11.03 0.57 -8.37
CA ALA A 27 -11.75 0.52 -9.65
C ALA A 27 -11.43 -0.79 -10.37
N TRP A 28 -12.05 -1.89 -9.94
CA TRP A 28 -11.73 -3.24 -10.41
C TRP A 28 -12.35 -3.59 -11.78
N GLY A 29 -13.44 -2.91 -12.16
CA GLY A 29 -14.16 -3.17 -13.41
C GLY A 29 -13.65 -2.39 -14.61
N GLY A 30 -12.53 -1.69 -14.47
CA GLY A 30 -12.06 -0.72 -15.44
C GLY A 30 -12.88 0.58 -15.46
N THR A 31 -12.83 1.28 -16.59
CA THR A 31 -13.60 2.51 -16.85
C THR A 31 -14.45 2.35 -18.11
N GLY A 32 -15.32 3.32 -18.39
CA GLY A 32 -16.05 3.38 -19.67
C GLY A 32 -15.14 3.49 -20.90
N ALA A 33 -13.89 3.92 -20.73
CA ALA A 33 -12.91 3.97 -21.81
C ALA A 33 -12.28 2.59 -22.08
N SER A 34 -12.05 1.80 -21.03
CA SER A 34 -11.43 0.48 -21.14
C SER A 34 -11.68 -0.39 -19.91
N PRO A 35 -12.03 -1.68 -20.07
CA PRO A 35 -12.13 -2.63 -18.96
C PRO A 35 -10.77 -2.92 -18.30
N TYR A 36 -9.68 -2.49 -18.93
CA TYR A 36 -8.31 -2.69 -18.49
C TYR A 36 -7.78 -1.59 -17.57
N TYR A 37 -8.50 -0.47 -17.49
CA TYR A 37 -8.16 0.71 -16.69
C TYR A 37 -8.56 0.50 -15.24
N GLU A 38 -7.90 -0.48 -14.62
CA GLU A 38 -8.03 -0.84 -13.22
C GLU A 38 -7.00 -0.07 -12.38
N TRP A 39 -7.42 0.37 -11.20
CA TRP A 39 -6.53 1.01 -10.24
C TRP A 39 -6.96 0.75 -8.80
N ILE A 40 -6.00 0.85 -7.90
CA ILE A 40 -6.17 0.67 -6.45
C ILE A 40 -5.44 1.84 -5.79
N GLU A 41 -6.07 2.46 -4.79
CA GLU A 41 -5.42 3.47 -3.96
C GLU A 41 -5.34 3.01 -2.52
N LEU A 42 -4.14 3.11 -1.95
CA LEU A 42 -3.90 2.95 -0.52
C LEU A 42 -3.82 4.33 0.13
N TYR A 43 -4.32 4.44 1.35
CA TYR A 43 -4.23 5.65 2.16
C TYR A 43 -3.55 5.35 3.48
N ASN A 44 -2.58 6.19 3.86
CA ASN A 44 -1.96 6.16 5.18
C ASN A 44 -2.76 7.03 6.15
N ALA A 45 -3.51 6.42 7.05
CA ALA A 45 -4.33 7.10 8.05
C ALA A 45 -3.54 7.60 9.26
N SER A 46 -2.23 7.34 9.33
CA SER A 46 -1.39 7.74 10.46
C SER A 46 -0.70 9.10 10.25
N ASP A 47 -0.20 9.65 11.35
CA ASP A 47 0.57 10.90 11.39
C ASP A 47 2.05 10.71 11.02
N GLU A 48 2.48 9.49 10.70
CA GLU A 48 3.86 9.13 10.39
C GLU A 48 3.97 8.51 8.99
N PRO A 49 5.11 8.66 8.29
CA PRO A 49 5.31 8.00 7.01
C PRO A 49 5.35 6.47 7.18
N VAL A 50 4.78 5.74 6.23
CA VAL A 50 4.80 4.26 6.21
C VAL A 50 5.64 3.77 5.04
N ASP A 51 6.68 3.00 5.34
CA ASP A 51 7.49 2.28 4.36
C ASP A 51 6.85 0.91 4.04
N LEU A 52 6.58 0.68 2.76
CA LEU A 52 5.95 -0.52 2.19
C LEU A 52 6.98 -1.60 1.82
N THR A 53 8.26 -1.43 2.15
CA THR A 53 9.29 -2.45 1.93
C THR A 53 8.90 -3.76 2.60
N GLY A 54 8.85 -4.85 1.81
CA GLY A 54 8.40 -6.17 2.26
C GLY A 54 6.88 -6.36 2.34
N TRP A 55 6.08 -5.33 2.06
CA TRP A 55 4.62 -5.47 1.97
C TRP A 55 4.21 -6.03 0.61
N VAL A 56 3.09 -6.75 0.60
CA VAL A 56 2.51 -7.36 -0.59
C VAL A 56 1.01 -7.08 -0.60
N LEU A 57 0.49 -6.63 -1.73
CA LEU A 57 -0.94 -6.65 -2.03
C LEU A 57 -1.27 -7.93 -2.79
N ALA A 58 -2.17 -8.76 -2.27
CA ALA A 58 -2.47 -10.05 -2.85
C ALA A 58 -3.98 -10.29 -2.99
N TRP A 59 -4.36 -11.02 -4.03
CA TRP A 59 -5.71 -11.53 -4.30
C TRP A 59 -5.61 -12.84 -5.08
N GLU A 60 -6.74 -13.44 -5.47
CA GLU A 60 -6.70 -14.71 -6.21
C GLU A 60 -5.88 -14.58 -7.50
N GLY A 61 -4.75 -15.30 -7.53
CA GLY A 61 -3.89 -15.39 -8.71
C GLY A 61 -2.87 -14.26 -8.89
N ALA A 62 -2.77 -13.31 -7.96
CA ALA A 62 -1.77 -12.23 -8.03
C ALA A 62 -1.19 -11.85 -6.66
N SER A 63 0.07 -11.42 -6.69
CA SER A 63 0.82 -11.00 -5.51
C SER A 63 1.77 -9.89 -5.92
N ILE A 64 1.46 -8.65 -5.52
CA ILE A 64 2.13 -7.43 -5.94
C ILE A 64 3.01 -6.90 -4.80
N PRO A 65 4.35 -7.03 -4.88
CA PRO A 65 5.26 -6.40 -3.93
C PRO A 65 5.18 -4.88 -4.03
N LEU A 66 4.91 -4.21 -2.90
CA LEU A 66 4.66 -2.76 -2.87
C LEU A 66 5.91 -1.91 -2.65
N GLY A 67 6.99 -2.50 -2.14
CA GLY A 67 8.24 -1.79 -1.85
C GLY A 67 9.45 -2.24 -2.66
N GLU A 68 9.28 -3.18 -3.58
CA GLU A 68 10.35 -3.67 -4.45
C GLU A 68 9.80 -3.93 -5.86
N LYS A 69 10.59 -3.60 -6.89
CA LYS A 69 10.27 -3.98 -8.26
C LYS A 69 10.61 -5.45 -8.50
N SER A 70 9.71 -6.33 -8.10
CA SER A 70 9.83 -7.78 -8.27
C SER A 70 8.46 -8.42 -8.55
N GLY A 71 8.47 -9.66 -9.05
CA GLY A 71 7.24 -10.38 -9.40
C GLY A 71 6.42 -9.63 -10.45
N ASP A 72 5.16 -9.35 -10.10
CA ASP A 72 4.21 -8.66 -10.96
C ASP A 72 4.33 -7.12 -10.92
N THR A 73 5.25 -6.55 -10.13
CA THR A 73 5.51 -5.11 -10.11
C THR A 73 6.36 -4.70 -11.32
N MET A 74 5.78 -3.95 -12.26
CA MET A 74 6.42 -3.50 -13.50
C MET A 74 7.23 -2.21 -13.30
N VAL A 75 6.68 -1.27 -12.54
CA VAL A 75 7.30 0.01 -12.22
C VAL A 75 7.04 0.32 -10.76
N LEU A 76 8.07 0.80 -10.07
CA LEU A 76 7.99 1.28 -8.70
C LEU A 76 8.70 2.64 -8.64
N ARG A 77 7.97 3.67 -8.21
CA ARG A 77 8.49 5.05 -8.12
C ARG A 77 8.67 5.50 -6.68
N SER A 78 7.76 5.06 -5.81
CA SER A 78 7.83 5.26 -4.36
C SER A 78 7.58 3.93 -3.67
N HIS A 79 8.08 3.80 -2.44
CA HIS A 79 7.72 2.74 -1.50
C HIS A 79 7.34 3.32 -0.14
N VAL A 80 7.18 4.64 -0.03
CA VAL A 80 6.79 5.31 1.21
C VAL A 80 5.49 6.08 0.96
N ILE A 81 4.51 5.88 1.84
CA ILE A 81 3.30 6.70 1.89
C ILE A 81 3.49 7.76 2.98
N PRO A 82 3.53 9.07 2.65
CA PRO A 82 3.59 10.14 3.65
C PRO A 82 2.41 10.08 4.65
N PRO A 83 2.49 10.78 5.80
CA PRO A 83 1.34 10.98 6.69
C PRO A 83 0.13 11.51 5.92
N HIS A 84 -1.03 10.89 6.10
CA HIS A 84 -2.25 11.24 5.36
C HIS A 84 -2.08 11.24 3.83
N GLY A 85 -1.07 10.54 3.33
CA GLY A 85 -0.74 10.42 1.92
C GLY A 85 -1.44 9.24 1.27
N TYR A 86 -1.34 9.19 -0.05
CA TYR A 86 -1.92 8.15 -0.89
C TYR A 86 -0.86 7.45 -1.71
N PHE A 87 -1.12 6.20 -2.07
CA PHE A 87 -0.29 5.39 -2.94
C PHE A 87 -1.14 4.80 -4.05
N LEU A 88 -0.91 5.23 -5.28
CA LEU A 88 -1.70 4.84 -6.45
C LEU A 88 -1.03 3.68 -7.20
N LEU A 89 -1.80 2.61 -7.36
CA LEU A 89 -1.45 1.46 -8.19
C LEU A 89 -2.29 1.47 -9.46
N GLU A 90 -1.66 1.38 -10.63
CA GLU A 90 -2.34 1.20 -11.91
C GLU A 90 -1.95 -0.12 -12.57
N ARG A 91 -2.92 -0.73 -13.25
CA ARG A 91 -2.69 -1.97 -13.98
C ARG A 91 -2.10 -1.69 -15.36
N THR A 92 -1.00 -2.37 -15.69
CA THR A 92 -0.33 -2.44 -17.02
C THR A 92 0.22 -1.15 -17.63
N SER A 93 -0.33 0.03 -17.31
CA SER A 93 0.04 1.32 -17.87
C SER A 93 -0.22 2.45 -16.86
N ASP A 94 0.17 3.67 -17.23
CA ASP A 94 0.10 4.89 -16.40
C ASP A 94 -0.83 5.93 -17.06
N ASP A 95 -1.96 5.44 -17.57
CA ASP A 95 -2.94 6.18 -18.35
C ASP A 95 -4.37 5.99 -17.83
N THR A 96 -4.53 5.29 -16.69
CA THR A 96 -5.83 4.98 -16.10
C THR A 96 -6.38 6.17 -15.33
N VAL A 97 -5.60 6.76 -14.41
CA VAL A 97 -5.98 7.96 -13.65
C VAL A 97 -5.36 9.19 -14.31
N VAL A 98 -6.17 9.88 -15.11
CA VAL A 98 -5.72 11.04 -15.89
C VAL A 98 -5.18 12.15 -14.97
N GLY A 99 -3.96 12.61 -15.27
CA GLY A 99 -3.34 13.75 -14.61
C GLY A 99 -2.61 13.41 -13.31
N ARG A 100 -2.48 12.12 -12.98
CA ARG A 100 -1.72 11.64 -11.82
C ARG A 100 -0.84 10.47 -12.25
N GLU A 101 0.43 10.50 -11.86
CA GLU A 101 1.36 9.40 -12.11
C GLU A 101 1.17 8.32 -11.04
N ALA A 102 1.11 7.05 -11.45
CA ALA A 102 1.03 5.93 -10.53
C ALA A 102 2.35 5.73 -9.77
N ASP A 103 2.26 5.56 -8.46
CA ASP A 103 3.40 5.20 -7.61
C ASP A 103 3.93 3.80 -7.96
N LEU A 104 3.03 2.91 -8.39
CA LEU A 104 3.32 1.55 -8.80
C LEU A 104 2.49 1.15 -10.03
N ILE A 105 3.12 0.50 -11.00
CA ILE A 105 2.42 -0.16 -12.13
C ILE A 105 2.59 -1.67 -11.99
N TYR A 106 1.50 -2.43 -12.08
CA TYR A 106 1.51 -3.88 -11.87
C TYR A 106 0.89 -4.68 -13.03
N ASN A 107 1.25 -5.97 -13.10
CA ASN A 107 0.60 -6.99 -13.91
C ASN A 107 -0.38 -7.82 -13.07
N GLY A 108 -1.40 -8.37 -13.73
CA GLY A 108 -2.48 -9.11 -13.08
C GLY A 108 -3.77 -8.31 -13.06
N ALA A 109 -4.91 -8.99 -13.15
CA ALA A 109 -6.23 -8.36 -13.14
C ALA A 109 -6.96 -8.68 -11.84
N LEU A 110 -7.78 -7.75 -11.37
CA LEU A 110 -8.75 -8.03 -10.33
C LEU A 110 -9.88 -8.88 -10.91
N SER A 111 -10.32 -9.90 -10.17
CA SER A 111 -11.37 -10.80 -10.64
C SER A 111 -12.73 -10.10 -10.68
N ASN A 112 -13.41 -10.18 -11.83
CA ASN A 112 -14.77 -9.63 -12.02
C ASN A 112 -15.89 -10.60 -11.63
N ARG A 113 -15.58 -11.68 -10.90
CA ARG A 113 -16.54 -12.76 -10.61
C ARG A 113 -17.18 -12.69 -9.23
N GLY A 114 -16.77 -11.72 -8.40
CA GLY A 114 -17.10 -11.70 -6.98
C GLY A 114 -16.37 -12.84 -6.27
N GLU A 115 -15.64 -12.50 -5.22
CA GLU A 115 -15.07 -13.48 -4.28
C GLU A 115 -15.91 -13.53 -3.00
#